data_AF-A0A7X6TNU8-F1
#
_entry.id   AF-A0A7X6TNU8-F1
#
_cell.length_a   1.000
_cell.length_b   1.000
_cell.length_c   1.000
_cell.angle_alpha   90.00
_cell.angle_beta   90.00
_cell.angle_gamma   90.00
#
_symmetry.space_group_name_H-M   'P 1'
#
loop_
_entity.id
_entity.type
_entity.pdbx_description
1 polymer ?
#
loop_
_entity_poly.entity_id
_entity_poly.type
_entity_poly.pdbx_seq_one_letter_code
_entity_poly.pdbx_strand_id
1 'polypeptide(L)'
;MEKIELNGQVFEYEVLRKKIKNIYIRYRDERFVVTAPKRVAATEIIALFKKNEANLLKYIKRFNERKKFSYEEGQVKTILGEEYRLCYGTKTGLVNHDLYLNRANPKKALLNFVKAPLLTYLEKRVSYWHLKMYGDQNIPTLRVKSVRSY
;
A
#
# COMPACT_ATOMS: atom_id res chain seq x y z
N MET A 1 -22.67 -7.89 -22.38
CA MET A 1 -21.32 -7.44 -21.99
C MET A 1 -20.41 -7.61 -23.18
N GLU A 2 -19.56 -6.64 -23.45
CA GLU A 2 -18.69 -6.61 -24.64
C GLU A 2 -17.25 -6.94 -24.24
N LYS A 3 -16.43 -7.37 -25.18
CA LYS A 3 -15.03 -7.75 -24.95
C LYS A 3 -14.08 -6.88 -25.76
N ILE A 4 -12.94 -6.55 -25.20
CA ILE A 4 -11.88 -5.81 -25.88
C ILE A 4 -10.52 -6.43 -25.58
N GLU A 5 -9.69 -6.54 -26.61
CA GLU A 5 -8.31 -6.99 -26.47
C GLU A 5 -7.38 -5.79 -26.30
N LEU A 6 -6.57 -5.82 -25.24
CA LEU A 6 -5.53 -4.84 -24.93
C LEU A 6 -4.26 -5.63 -24.58
N ASN A 7 -3.17 -5.41 -25.31
CA ASN A 7 -1.87 -6.04 -25.13
C ASN A 7 -1.93 -7.58 -25.03
N GLY A 8 -2.72 -8.20 -25.92
CA GLY A 8 -2.92 -9.65 -25.97
C GLY A 8 -3.79 -10.21 -24.84
N GLN A 9 -4.39 -9.36 -24.00
CA GLN A 9 -5.30 -9.75 -22.93
C GLN A 9 -6.73 -9.29 -23.24
N VAL A 10 -7.69 -10.18 -23.02
CA VAL A 10 -9.11 -9.90 -23.25
C VAL A 10 -9.75 -9.39 -21.95
N PHE A 11 -10.33 -8.20 -22.02
CA PHE A 11 -11.06 -7.56 -20.93
C PHE A 11 -12.53 -7.42 -21.26
N GLU A 12 -13.38 -7.62 -20.26
CA GLU A 12 -14.81 -7.33 -20.37
C GLU A 12 -15.10 -5.85 -20.12
N TYR A 13 -16.08 -5.32 -20.85
CA TYR A 13 -16.57 -3.98 -20.61
C TYR A 13 -18.09 -3.84 -20.77
N GLU A 14 -18.62 -2.85 -20.04
CA GLU A 14 -20.02 -2.47 -20.05
C GLU A 14 -20.15 -0.98 -20.43
N VAL A 15 -21.13 -0.67 -21.29
CA VAL A 15 -21.38 0.70 -21.75
C VAL A 15 -22.67 1.25 -21.13
N LEU A 16 -22.52 2.24 -20.25
CA LEU A 16 -23.62 2.98 -19.65
C LEU A 16 -23.89 4.26 -20.46
N ARG A 17 -25.04 4.30 -21.14
CA ARG A 17 -25.45 5.45 -21.96
C ARG A 17 -26.17 6.50 -21.12
N LYS A 18 -25.57 7.69 -20.97
CA LYS A 18 -26.11 8.81 -20.18
C LYS A 18 -26.16 10.11 -20.98
N LYS A 19 -26.94 11.11 -20.54
CA LYS A 19 -26.97 12.46 -21.12
C LYS A 19 -25.78 13.26 -20.59
N ILE A 20 -24.59 12.97 -21.12
CA ILE A 20 -23.31 13.60 -20.74
C ILE A 20 -22.56 14.05 -21.99
N LYS A 21 -21.59 14.96 -21.83
CA LYS A 21 -20.73 15.45 -22.92
C LYS A 21 -19.49 14.58 -23.13
N ASN A 22 -18.88 14.11 -22.03
CA ASN A 22 -17.59 13.41 -22.06
C ASN A 22 -17.78 11.90 -21.89
N ILE A 23 -16.84 11.11 -22.42
CA ILE A 23 -16.75 9.66 -22.17
C ILE A 23 -15.85 9.44 -20.96
N TYR A 24 -16.29 8.60 -20.02
CA TYR A 24 -15.51 8.21 -18.85
C TYR A 24 -15.27 6.71 -18.87
N ILE A 25 -14.02 6.29 -18.72
CA ILE A 25 -13.64 4.88 -18.60
C ILE A 25 -13.18 4.65 -17.16
N ARG A 26 -13.75 3.65 -16.50
CA ARG A 26 -13.39 3.23 -15.15
C ARG A 26 -13.11 1.73 -15.16
N TYR A 27 -12.18 1.28 -14.31
CA TYR A 27 -11.97 -0.15 -14.08
C TYR A 27 -12.43 -0.48 -12.66
N ARG A 28 -13.38 -1.41 -12.52
CA ARG A 28 -13.97 -1.84 -11.26
C ARG A 28 -14.45 -3.29 -11.40
N ASP A 29 -14.29 -4.10 -10.35
CA ASP A 29 -14.76 -5.49 -10.31
C ASP A 29 -14.23 -6.29 -11.53
N GLU A 30 -12.94 -6.09 -11.83
CA GLU A 30 -12.19 -6.76 -12.91
C GLU A 30 -12.66 -6.46 -14.34
N ARG A 31 -13.56 -5.50 -14.51
CA ARG A 31 -14.10 -5.08 -15.81
C ARG A 31 -14.03 -3.58 -16.02
N PHE A 32 -14.11 -3.16 -17.28
CA PHE A 32 -14.24 -1.75 -17.64
C PHE A 32 -15.71 -1.31 -17.64
N VAL A 33 -15.97 -0.14 -17.08
CA VAL A 33 -17.27 0.52 -17.15
C VAL A 33 -17.07 1.83 -17.91
N VAL A 34 -17.68 1.91 -19.08
CA VAL A 34 -17.65 3.07 -19.96
C VAL A 34 -18.94 3.84 -19.80
N THR A 35 -18.87 5.08 -19.32
CA THR A 35 -20.02 5.99 -19.35
C THR A 35 -19.90 6.87 -20.57
N ALA A 36 -20.84 6.76 -21.51
CA ALA A 36 -20.78 7.46 -22.80
C ALA A 36 -22.09 8.22 -23.10
N PRO A 37 -22.03 9.28 -23.93
CA PRO A 37 -23.22 9.90 -24.51
C PRO A 37 -24.05 8.90 -25.33
N LYS A 38 -25.36 9.13 -25.43
CA LYS A 38 -26.29 8.26 -26.20
C LYS A 38 -25.92 8.12 -27.68
N ARG A 39 -25.33 9.16 -28.28
CA ARG A 39 -25.05 9.24 -29.74
C ARG A 39 -23.68 8.71 -30.15
N VAL A 40 -22.80 8.40 -29.19
CA VAL A 40 -21.43 7.92 -29.48
C VAL A 40 -21.50 6.49 -30.03
N ALA A 41 -20.83 6.23 -31.15
CA ALA A 41 -20.81 4.89 -31.73
C ALA A 41 -19.94 3.92 -30.90
N ALA A 42 -20.23 2.62 -30.96
CA ALA A 42 -19.39 1.61 -30.30
C ALA A 42 -17.95 1.60 -30.87
N THR A 43 -17.80 1.86 -32.17
CA THR A 43 -16.51 1.99 -32.85
C THR A 43 -15.64 3.10 -32.27
N GLU A 44 -16.24 4.24 -31.93
CA GLU A 44 -15.53 5.35 -31.27
C GLU A 44 -15.03 4.95 -29.88
N ILE A 45 -15.82 4.18 -29.13
CA ILE A 45 -15.42 3.66 -27.81
C ILE A 45 -14.22 2.74 -27.95
N ILE A 46 -14.24 1.81 -28.90
CA ILE A 46 -13.13 0.88 -29.18
C ILE A 46 -11.87 1.66 -29.60
N ALA A 47 -12.00 2.66 -30.46
CA ALA A 47 -10.88 3.52 -30.85
C ALA A 47 -10.28 4.25 -29.64
N LEU A 48 -11.12 4.69 -28.70
CA LEU A 48 -10.71 5.36 -27.47
C LEU A 48 -9.92 4.44 -26.53
N PHE A 49 -10.34 3.17 -26.41
CA PHE A 49 -9.61 2.14 -25.68
C PHE A 49 -8.22 1.91 -26.29
N LYS A 50 -8.15 1.66 -27.60
CA LYS A 50 -6.87 1.43 -28.29
C LYS A 50 -5.93 2.63 -28.18
N LYS A 51 -6.46 3.84 -28.37
CA LYS A 51 -5.67 5.08 -28.25
C LYS A 51 -5.09 5.28 -26.85
N ASN A 52 -5.75 4.78 -25.81
CA ASN A 52 -5.34 4.95 -24.40
C ASN A 52 -4.83 3.66 -23.76
N GLU A 53 -4.52 2.64 -24.55
CA GLU A 53 -4.18 1.29 -24.08
C GLU A 53 -3.09 1.30 -23.01
N ALA A 54 -1.95 1.95 -23.28
CA ALA A 54 -0.84 2.03 -22.33
C ALA A 54 -1.25 2.67 -20.98
N ASN A 55 -2.10 3.70 -21.01
CA ASN A 55 -2.59 4.37 -19.80
C ASN A 55 -3.57 3.49 -19.03
N LEU A 56 -4.46 2.78 -19.73
CA LEU A 56 -5.41 1.85 -19.12
C LEU A 56 -4.70 0.67 -18.47
N LEU A 57 -3.69 0.09 -19.13
CA LEU A 57 -2.86 -0.98 -18.55
C LEU A 57 -2.11 -0.51 -17.30
N LYS A 58 -1.54 0.69 -17.33
CA LYS A 58 -0.91 1.30 -16.14
C LYS A 58 -1.91 1.49 -15.00
N TYR A 59 -3.15 1.88 -15.31
CA TYR A 59 -4.22 2.02 -14.33
C TYR A 59 -4.62 0.67 -13.75
N ILE A 60 -4.80 -0.37 -14.58
CA ILE A 60 -5.08 -1.75 -14.14
C ILE A 60 -3.96 -2.25 -13.22
N LYS A 61 -2.70 -2.08 -13.61
CA LYS A 61 -1.55 -2.50 -12.79
C LYS A 61 -1.59 -1.85 -11.40
N ARG A 62 -1.81 -0.53 -11.34
CA ARG A 62 -1.95 0.20 -10.06
C ARG A 62 -3.17 -0.26 -9.25
N PHE A 63 -4.28 -0.56 -9.92
CA PHE A 63 -5.48 -1.07 -9.28
C PHE A 63 -5.23 -2.45 -8.67
N ASN A 64 -4.58 -3.36 -9.40
CA ASN A 64 -4.23 -4.69 -8.95
C ASN A 64 -3.17 -4.68 -7.84
N GLU A 65 -2.18 -3.78 -7.92
CA GLU A 65 -1.23 -3.54 -6.82
C GLU A 65 -1.97 -3.09 -5.56
N ARG A 66 -2.93 -2.16 -5.66
CA ARG A 66 -3.76 -1.77 -4.52
C ARG A 66 -4.64 -2.92 -4.00
N LYS A 67 -5.14 -3.79 -4.88
CA LYS A 67 -5.90 -4.99 -4.50
C LYS A 67 -5.02 -6.00 -3.75
N LYS A 68 -3.73 -6.15 -4.10
CA LYS A 68 -2.77 -6.96 -3.30
C LYS A 68 -2.54 -6.38 -1.89
N PHE A 69 -2.75 -5.08 -1.70
CA PHE A 69 -2.81 -4.44 -0.39
C PHE A 69 -4.25 -4.36 0.15
N SER A 70 -5.16 -5.25 -0.27
CA SER A 70 -6.41 -5.43 0.47
C SER A 70 -6.07 -5.79 1.91
N TYR A 71 -6.83 -5.18 2.82
CA TYR A 71 -6.85 -5.54 4.22
C TYR A 71 -8.12 -6.38 4.34
N GLU A 72 -8.02 -7.69 4.25
CA GLU A 72 -9.20 -8.54 4.43
C GLU A 72 -9.36 -8.86 5.91
N GLU A 73 -10.62 -8.96 6.36
CA GLU A 73 -10.89 -9.32 7.75
C GLU A 73 -10.43 -10.75 8.02
N GLY A 74 -9.69 -10.94 9.10
CA GLY A 74 -9.08 -12.21 9.46
C GLY A 74 -7.77 -12.51 8.73
N GLN A 75 -7.30 -11.65 7.82
CA GLN A 75 -6.03 -11.85 7.13
C GLN A 75 -4.86 -11.66 8.09
N VAL A 76 -3.90 -12.60 8.10
CA VAL A 76 -2.65 -12.46 8.83
C VAL A 76 -1.66 -11.66 7.98
N LYS A 77 -1.07 -10.61 8.56
CA LYS A 77 -0.01 -9.82 7.93
C LYS A 77 1.18 -9.65 8.86
N THR A 78 2.36 -9.84 8.29
CA THR A 78 3.63 -9.55 8.97
C THR A 78 3.89 -8.05 8.94
N ILE A 79 4.02 -7.43 10.12
CA ILE A 79 4.31 -6.02 10.32
C ILE A 79 5.53 -5.95 11.27
N LEU A 80 6.63 -5.34 10.82
CA LEU A 80 7.88 -5.21 11.59
C LEU A 80 8.49 -6.54 12.10
N GLY A 81 8.19 -7.65 11.42
CA GLY A 81 8.70 -8.98 11.77
C GLY A 81 7.78 -9.77 12.70
N GLU A 82 6.65 -9.21 13.12
CA GLU A 82 5.62 -9.89 13.89
C GLU A 82 4.36 -10.10 13.06
N GLU A 83 3.67 -11.22 13.28
CA GLU A 83 2.43 -11.54 12.58
C GLU A 83 1.22 -11.01 13.35
N TYR A 84 0.35 -10.29 12.65
CA TYR A 84 -0.88 -9.73 13.22
C TYR A 84 -2.07 -10.15 12.38
N ARG A 85 -3.17 -10.53 13.05
CA ARG A 85 -4.44 -10.74 12.38
C ARG A 85 -5.16 -9.40 12.21
N LEU A 86 -5.62 -9.11 11.00
CA LEU A 86 -6.34 -7.87 10.71
C LEU A 86 -7.82 -8.03 11.03
N CYS A 87 -8.34 -7.21 11.93
CA CYS A 87 -9.76 -7.15 12.29
C CYS A 87 -10.33 -5.78 11.91
N TYR A 88 -11.62 -5.69 11.57
CA TYR A 88 -12.26 -4.39 11.36
C TYR A 88 -12.99 -3.96 12.62
N GLY A 89 -12.73 -2.72 13.06
CA GLY A 89 -13.32 -2.15 14.26
C GLY A 89 -13.67 -0.68 14.09
N THR A 90 -14.42 -0.15 15.06
CA THR A 90 -14.74 1.29 15.13
C THR A 90 -13.51 2.13 15.49
N LYS A 91 -12.58 1.57 16.28
CA LYS A 91 -11.31 2.20 16.66
C LYS A 91 -10.13 1.41 16.14
N THR A 92 -9.04 2.12 15.86
CA THR A 92 -7.75 1.49 15.51
C THR A 92 -7.00 1.16 16.77
N GLY A 93 -6.55 -0.09 16.93
CA GLY A 93 -5.84 -0.52 18.13
C GLY A 93 -5.41 -1.98 18.07
N LEU A 94 -4.56 -2.38 19.00
CA LEU A 94 -4.12 -3.75 19.17
C LEU A 94 -4.86 -4.35 20.38
N VAL A 95 -5.54 -5.47 20.19
CA VAL A 95 -6.19 -6.22 21.27
C VAL A 95 -5.85 -7.69 21.07
N ASN A 96 -5.23 -8.34 22.05
CA ASN A 96 -4.91 -9.78 21.98
C ASN A 96 -4.18 -10.22 20.69
N HIS A 97 -3.20 -9.45 20.22
CA HIS A 97 -2.47 -9.66 18.94
C HIS A 97 -3.29 -9.49 17.65
N ASP A 98 -4.57 -9.10 17.77
CA ASP A 98 -5.39 -8.71 16.63
C ASP A 98 -5.28 -7.19 16.42
N LEU A 99 -4.93 -6.79 15.21
CA LEU A 99 -4.84 -5.40 14.78
C LEU A 99 -6.19 -4.95 14.22
N TYR A 100 -6.92 -4.16 15.02
CA TYR A 100 -8.16 -3.55 14.60
C TYR A 100 -7.87 -2.31 13.75
N LEU A 101 -8.39 -2.31 12.53
CA LEU A 101 -8.32 -1.19 11.60
C LEU A 101 -9.69 -0.55 11.45
N ASN A 102 -9.70 0.79 11.35
CA ASN A 102 -10.92 1.50 11.01
C ASN A 102 -11.30 1.21 9.55
N ARG A 103 -12.51 0.68 9.35
CA ARG A 103 -13.05 0.31 8.03
C ARG A 103 -13.13 1.46 7.03
N ALA A 104 -13.32 2.69 7.51
CA ALA A 104 -13.40 3.86 6.64
C ALA A 104 -12.05 4.25 6.00
N ASN A 105 -10.92 4.00 6.69
CA ASN A 105 -9.59 4.37 6.23
C ASN A 105 -8.49 3.43 6.78
N PRO A 106 -8.47 2.14 6.38
CA PRO A 106 -7.59 1.13 6.96
C PRO A 106 -6.10 1.45 6.79
N LYS A 107 -5.72 2.07 5.66
CA LYS A 107 -4.32 2.45 5.40
C LYS A 107 -3.80 3.52 6.36
N LYS A 108 -4.60 4.56 6.65
CA LYS A 108 -4.22 5.64 7.56
C LYS A 108 -4.16 5.14 9.01
N ALA A 109 -5.13 4.31 9.38
CA ALA A 109 -5.18 3.62 10.66
C ALA A 109 -3.91 2.78 10.88
N LEU A 110 -3.56 1.93 9.92
CA LEU A 110 -2.38 1.08 9.99
C LEU A 110 -1.08 1.91 10.05
N LEU A 111 -0.95 2.97 9.26
CA LEU A 111 0.21 3.87 9.33
C LEU A 111 0.37 4.52 10.71
N ASN A 112 -0.74 4.97 11.31
CA ASN A 112 -0.71 5.55 12.65
C ASN A 112 -0.37 4.50 13.70
N PHE A 113 -0.91 3.27 13.56
CA PHE A 113 -0.53 2.16 14.42
C PHE A 113 0.96 1.88 14.32
N VAL A 114 1.51 1.71 13.12
CA VAL A 114 2.91 1.33 12.89
C VAL A 114 3.89 2.40 13.36
N LYS A 115 3.54 3.69 13.36
CA LYS A 115 4.46 4.77 13.75
C LYS A 115 5.01 4.63 15.17
N ALA A 116 4.18 4.26 16.14
CA ALA A 116 4.62 4.16 17.54
C ALA A 116 5.52 2.91 17.79
N PRO A 117 5.12 1.68 17.40
CA PRO A 117 5.96 0.49 17.47
C PRO A 117 7.23 0.59 16.61
N LEU A 118 7.20 1.26 15.46
CA LEU A 118 8.38 1.45 14.61
C LEU A 118 9.46 2.26 15.33
N LEU A 119 9.09 3.31 16.06
CA LEU A 119 10.05 4.10 16.83
C LEU A 119 10.72 3.23 17.90
N THR A 120 9.91 2.51 18.70
CA THR A 120 10.41 1.60 19.73
C THR A 120 11.25 0.46 19.15
N TYR A 121 10.87 -0.08 17.99
CA TYR A 121 11.63 -1.10 17.29
C TYR A 121 12.98 -0.57 16.80
N LEU A 122 12.99 0.62 16.19
CA LEU A 122 14.21 1.27 15.74
C LEU A 122 15.14 1.59 16.92
N GLU A 123 14.61 2.10 18.03
CA GLU A 123 15.37 2.36 19.26
C GLU A 123 16.02 1.07 19.79
N LYS A 124 15.24 0.00 19.97
CA LYS A 124 15.78 -1.31 20.40
C LYS A 124 16.87 -1.82 19.46
N ARG A 125 16.67 -1.67 18.15
CA ARG A 125 17.61 -2.17 17.13
C ARG A 125 18.88 -1.32 17.07
N VAL A 126 18.77 -0.01 17.21
CA VAL A 126 19.91 0.92 17.34
C VAL A 126 20.68 0.62 18.62
N SER A 127 20.01 0.47 19.77
CA SER A 127 20.65 0.10 21.03
C SER A 127 21.36 -1.25 20.96
N TYR A 128 20.74 -2.26 20.34
CA TYR A 128 21.36 -3.56 20.12
C TYR A 128 22.66 -3.45 19.29
N TRP A 129 22.62 -2.74 18.16
CA TRP A 129 23.81 -2.56 17.33
C TRP A 129 24.85 -1.66 17.98
N HIS A 130 24.44 -0.65 18.74
CA HIS A 130 25.34 0.20 19.52
C HIS A 130 26.09 -0.64 20.56
N LEU A 131 25.39 -1.46 21.35
CA LEU A 131 26.02 -2.37 22.31
C LEU A 131 26.90 -3.41 21.62
N LYS A 132 26.49 -3.91 20.46
CA LYS A 132 27.29 -4.90 19.71
C LYS A 132 28.56 -4.30 19.07
N MET A 133 28.52 -3.02 18.66
CA MET A 133 29.64 -2.35 17.99
C MET A 133 30.56 -1.62 18.98
N TYR A 134 30.02 -1.13 20.10
CA TYR A 134 30.74 -0.27 21.06
C TYR A 134 30.76 -0.82 22.49
N GLY A 135 29.99 -1.86 22.81
CA GLY A 135 29.89 -2.43 24.17
C GLY A 135 31.16 -3.12 24.66
N ASP A 136 32.17 -3.29 23.79
CA ASP A 136 33.48 -3.87 24.11
C ASP A 136 34.65 -2.94 23.73
N GLN A 137 34.41 -1.62 23.63
CA GLN A 137 35.52 -0.68 23.60
C GLN A 137 36.07 -0.55 25.02
N ASN A 138 37.17 -1.25 25.30
CA ASN A 138 38.13 -0.91 26.35
C ASN A 138 38.57 0.55 26.15
N ILE A 139 37.81 1.50 26.69
CA ILE A 139 38.21 2.90 26.73
C ILE A 139 39.41 2.96 27.69
N PRO A 140 40.62 3.27 27.22
CA PRO A 140 41.76 3.35 28.12
C PRO A 140 41.53 4.47 29.12
N THR A 141 41.51 4.14 30.41
CA THR A 141 41.43 5.15 31.47
C THR A 141 42.71 5.97 31.50
N LEU A 142 42.61 7.26 31.18
CA LEU A 142 43.71 8.21 31.30
C LEU A 142 44.09 8.36 32.79
N ARG A 143 45.25 7.86 33.19
CA ARG A 143 45.84 8.15 34.51
C ARG A 143 46.99 9.13 34.34
N VAL A 144 46.74 10.41 34.64
CA VAL A 144 47.80 11.43 34.68
C VAL A 144 48.58 11.25 35.99
N LYS A 145 49.87 10.94 35.89
CA LYS A 145 50.80 10.96 37.03
C LYS A 145 51.68 12.20 36.93
N SER A 146 51.75 13.00 37.99
CA SER A 146 52.70 14.10 38.09
C SER A 146 54.11 13.55 38.28
N VAL A 147 55.03 13.92 37.39
CA VAL A 147 56.45 13.63 37.54
C VAL A 147 57.09 14.79 38.29
N ARG A 148 57.75 14.53 39.43
CA ARG A 148 58.63 15.53 40.05
C ARG A 148 59.90 15.63 39.21
N SER A 149 60.14 16.82 38.66
CA SER A 149 61.44 17.19 38.07
C SER A 149 62.49 17.25 39.19
N TYR A 150 63.56 16.47 39.05
CA TYR A 150 64.77 16.57 39.87
C TYR A 150 65.58 17.80 39.50
#